data_AF-A0A0B3WMZ9-F1
#
_entry.id   AF-A0A0B3WMZ9-F1
#
_cell.length_a   1.000
_cell.length_b   1.000
_cell.length_c   1.000
_cell.angle_alpha   90.00
_cell.angle_beta   90.00
_cell.angle_gamma   90.00
#
_symmetry.space_group_name_H-M   'P 1'
#
loop_
_entity.id
_entity.type
_entity.pdbx_description
1 polymer ?
#
loop_
_entity_poly.entity_id
_entity_poly.type
_entity_poly.pdbx_seq_one_letter_code
_entity_poly.pdbx_strand_id
1 'polypeptide(L)'
;MDKKKRVKNINEYKKRKKNRYRKRKIKRVVKPILFVFPMVSIIIINLCGNVIVSNYKYEINTLKKQLRKEEIALDGLKMEQLKNSSITNIEENAKEKLNMDYPNESQMRYVDLNS
;
A
#
# COMPACT_ATOMS: atom_id res chain seq x y z
N MET A 1 48.23 -58.80 31.24
CA MET A 1 47.54 -57.87 30.31
C MET A 1 48.58 -56.95 29.68
N ASP A 2 48.73 -56.97 28.35
CA ASP A 2 49.79 -56.28 27.62
C ASP A 2 49.80 -54.74 27.86
N LYS A 3 50.96 -54.17 28.19
CA LYS A 3 51.16 -52.77 28.61
C LYS A 3 50.66 -51.79 27.54
N LYS A 4 50.83 -52.13 26.27
CA LYS A 4 50.38 -51.32 25.12
C LYS A 4 48.84 -51.24 25.04
N LYS A 5 48.14 -52.36 25.33
CA LYS A 5 46.67 -52.39 25.39
C LYS A 5 46.12 -51.55 26.54
N ARG A 6 46.77 -51.56 27.72
CA ARG A 6 46.37 -50.73 28.87
C ARG A 6 46.51 -49.23 28.57
N VAL A 7 47.63 -48.80 27.99
CA VAL A 7 47.86 -47.39 27.62
C VAL A 7 46.86 -46.90 26.56
N LYS A 8 46.55 -47.72 25.55
CA LYS A 8 45.54 -47.39 24.53
C LYS A 8 44.16 -47.16 25.16
N ASN A 9 43.76 -48.02 26.09
CA ASN A 9 42.47 -47.94 26.77
C ASN A 9 42.37 -46.66 27.65
N ILE A 10 43.46 -46.31 28.36
CA ILE A 10 43.54 -45.07 29.16
C ILE A 10 43.43 -43.82 28.28
N ASN A 11 44.13 -43.79 27.14
CA ASN A 11 44.08 -42.66 26.22
C ASN A 11 42.69 -42.50 25.59
N GLU A 12 42.04 -43.62 25.26
CA GLU A 12 40.68 -43.61 24.73
C GLU A 12 39.66 -43.13 25.78
N TYR A 13 39.80 -43.56 27.04
CA TYR A 13 39.02 -43.04 28.16
C TYR A 13 39.18 -41.53 28.35
N LYS A 14 40.43 -41.03 28.34
CA LYS A 14 40.73 -39.59 28.44
C LYS A 14 40.10 -38.81 27.27
N LYS A 15 40.17 -39.33 26.04
CA LYS A 15 39.55 -38.73 24.84
C LYS A 15 38.02 -38.66 24.97
N ARG A 16 37.39 -39.76 25.42
CA ARG A 16 35.93 -39.81 25.67
C ARG A 16 35.50 -38.82 26.76
N LYS A 17 36.28 -38.67 27.84
CA LYS A 17 36.01 -37.71 28.92
C LYS A 17 36.12 -36.26 28.44
N LYS A 18 37.17 -35.91 27.68
CA LYS A 18 37.37 -34.57 27.09
C LYS A 18 36.25 -34.19 26.11
N ASN A 19 35.83 -35.12 25.25
CA ASN A 19 34.71 -34.90 24.33
C ASN A 19 33.37 -34.71 25.06
N ARG A 20 33.12 -35.47 26.14
CA ARG A 20 31.92 -35.28 26.98
C ARG A 20 31.86 -33.89 27.60
N TYR A 21 33.00 -33.40 28.12
CA TYR A 21 33.09 -32.06 28.71
C TYR A 21 32.85 -30.94 27.67
N ARG A 22 33.46 -31.04 26.48
CA ARG A 22 33.20 -30.11 25.37
C ARG A 22 31.73 -30.09 24.96
N LYS A 23 31.10 -31.26 24.80
CA LYS A 23 29.67 -31.36 24.48
C LYS A 23 28.78 -30.72 25.53
N ARG A 24 29.11 -30.86 26.83
CA ARG A 24 28.36 -30.21 27.93
C ARG A 24 28.50 -28.69 27.91
N LYS A 25 29.70 -28.17 27.63
CA LYS A 25 29.93 -26.72 27.47
C LYS A 25 29.12 -26.15 26.32
N ILE A 26 29.16 -26.78 25.14
CA ILE A 26 28.39 -26.36 23.97
C ILE A 26 26.89 -26.40 24.27
N LYS A 27 26.37 -27.49 24.86
CA LYS A 27 24.96 -27.58 25.25
C LYS A 27 24.54 -26.49 26.23
N ARG A 28 25.43 -26.03 27.11
CA ARG A 28 25.14 -24.95 28.08
C ARG A 28 25.00 -23.59 27.40
N VAL A 29 25.73 -23.35 26.31
CA VAL A 29 25.69 -22.09 25.55
C VAL A 29 24.57 -22.11 24.50
N VAL A 30 24.38 -23.22 23.79
CA VAL A 30 23.38 -23.33 22.71
C VAL A 30 21.94 -23.36 23.25
N LYS A 31 21.71 -23.94 24.44
CA LYS A 31 20.38 -24.00 25.06
C LYS A 31 19.73 -22.62 25.23
N PRO A 32 20.34 -21.63 25.90
CA PRO A 32 19.72 -20.31 26.04
C PRO A 32 19.57 -19.59 24.69
N ILE A 33 20.53 -19.71 23.78
CA ILE A 33 20.46 -19.09 22.45
C ILE A 33 19.25 -19.60 21.65
N LEU A 34 18.93 -20.90 21.76
CA LEU A 34 17.76 -21.50 21.09
C LEU A 34 16.43 -20.85 21.53
N PHE A 35 16.35 -20.40 22.78
CA PHE A 35 15.13 -19.76 23.31
C PHE A 35 15.11 -18.24 23.13
N VAL A 36 16.28 -17.59 23.15
CA VAL A 36 16.38 -16.13 22.99
C VAL A 36 16.21 -15.70 21.54
N PHE A 37 16.75 -16.47 20.59
CA PHE A 37 16.67 -16.15 19.17
C PHE A 37 15.23 -15.94 18.64
N PRO A 38 14.26 -16.86 18.86
CA PRO A 38 12.90 -16.66 18.37
C PRO A 38 12.20 -15.45 19.03
N MET A 39 12.46 -15.20 20.32
CA MET A 39 11.94 -14.03 21.04
C MET A 39 12.37 -12.72 20.37
N VAL A 40 13.66 -12.58 20.07
CA VAL A 40 14.20 -11.39 19.41
C VAL A 40 13.66 -11.26 17.99
N SER A 41 13.54 -12.37 17.25
CA SER A 41 12.96 -12.36 15.90
C SER A 41 11.52 -11.86 15.88
N ILE A 42 10.67 -12.27 16.83
CA ILE A 42 9.27 -11.82 16.92
C ILE A 42 9.20 -10.31 17.19
N ILE A 43 10.08 -9.79 18.04
CA ILE A 43 10.14 -8.35 18.35
C ILE A 43 10.53 -7.55 17.11
N ILE A 44 11.55 -8.00 16.36
CA ILE A 44 12.00 -7.34 15.14
C ILE A 44 10.89 -7.35 14.08
N ILE A 45 10.22 -8.49 13.89
CA ILE A 45 9.12 -8.60 12.92
C ILE A 45 7.98 -7.63 13.26
N ASN A 46 7.59 -7.53 14.54
CA ASN A 46 6.54 -6.59 14.97
C ASN A 46 6.96 -5.13 14.77
N LEU A 47 8.21 -4.79 15.09
CA LEU A 47 8.72 -3.43 14.93
C LEU A 47 8.77 -3.02 13.45
N CYS A 48 9.35 -3.85 12.59
CA CYS A 48 9.42 -3.61 11.15
C CYS A 48 8.03 -3.61 10.49
N GLY A 49 7.16 -4.53 10.92
CA GLY A 49 5.77 -4.61 10.43
C GLY A 49 5.00 -3.33 10.70
N ASN A 50 5.12 -2.77 11.91
CA ASN A 50 4.40 -1.54 12.27
C ASN A 50 4.84 -0.32 11.44
N VAL A 51 6.14 -0.17 11.15
CA VAL A 51 6.63 0.93 10.32
C VAL A 51 6.08 0.83 8.89
N ILE A 52 6.11 -0.36 8.30
CA ILE A 52 5.60 -0.61 6.95
C ILE A 52 4.09 -0.35 6.88
N VAL A 53 3.33 -0.87 7.85
CA VAL A 53 1.87 -0.68 7.92
C VAL A 53 1.52 0.79 8.10
N SER A 54 2.28 1.52 8.92
CA SER A 54 2.06 2.96 9.13
C SER A 54 2.30 3.75 7.85
N ASN A 55 3.36 3.44 7.09
CA ASN A 55 3.64 4.09 5.82
C ASN A 55 2.53 3.82 4.79
N TYR A 56 2.11 2.57 4.63
CA TYR A 56 1.00 2.25 3.72
C TYR A 56 -0.31 2.91 4.15
N LYS A 57 -0.58 3.00 5.45
CA LYS A 57 -1.77 3.71 5.96
C LYS A 57 -1.74 5.19 5.58
N TYR A 58 -0.57 5.82 5.66
CA TYR A 58 -0.40 7.21 5.25
C TYR A 58 -0.63 7.37 3.75
N GLU A 59 0.00 6.52 2.94
CA GLU A 59 -0.12 6.53 1.48
C GLU A 59 -1.57 6.33 1.02
N ILE A 60 -2.26 5.34 1.58
CA ILE A 60 -3.69 5.09 1.32
C ILE A 60 -4.53 6.32 1.67
N ASN A 61 -4.24 6.97 2.80
CA ASN A 61 -4.99 8.16 3.19
C ASN A 61 -4.73 9.34 2.25
N THR A 62 -3.49 9.51 1.77
CA THR A 62 -3.16 10.55 0.78
C THR A 62 -3.85 10.29 -0.55
N LEU A 63 -3.83 9.05 -1.03
CA LEU A 63 -4.50 8.64 -2.27
C LEU A 63 -6.01 8.83 -2.16
N LYS A 64 -6.62 8.44 -1.03
CA LYS A 64 -8.05 8.65 -0.77
C LYS A 64 -8.45 10.13 -0.79
N LYS A 65 -7.59 11.01 -0.26
CA LYS A 65 -7.82 12.46 -0.32
C LYS A 65 -7.71 13.01 -1.74
N GLN A 66 -6.76 12.52 -2.53
CA GLN A 66 -6.60 12.92 -3.93
C GLN A 66 -7.81 12.48 -4.76
N LEU A 67 -8.21 11.20 -4.64
CA LEU A 67 -9.39 10.65 -5.30
C LEU A 67 -10.65 11.50 -5.02
N ARG A 68 -10.89 11.85 -3.76
CA ARG A 68 -12.05 12.65 -3.38
C ARG A 68 -12.01 14.06 -3.98
N LYS A 69 -10.83 14.66 -4.14
CA LYS A 69 -10.70 15.97 -4.79
C LYS A 69 -11.01 15.87 -6.29
N GLU A 70 -10.53 14.83 -6.95
CA GLU A 70 -10.82 14.60 -8.36
C GLU A 70 -12.30 14.30 -8.60
N GLU A 71 -12.95 13.51 -7.75
CA GLU A 71 -14.40 13.27 -7.80
C GLU A 71 -15.19 14.59 -7.68
N ILE A 72 -14.85 15.44 -6.70
CA ILE A 72 -15.51 16.75 -6.54
C ILE A 72 -15.29 17.64 -7.76
N ALA A 73 -14.08 17.66 -8.31
CA ALA A 73 -13.77 18.44 -9.51
C ALA A 73 -14.57 17.94 -10.72
N LEU A 74 -14.67 16.63 -10.89
CA LEU A 74 -15.41 15.99 -11.97
C LEU A 74 -16.92 16.25 -11.85
N ASP A 75 -17.48 16.17 -10.65
CA ASP A 75 -18.88 16.50 -10.39
C ASP A 75 -19.15 17.99 -10.66
N GLY A 76 -18.23 18.88 -10.27
CA GLY A 76 -18.30 20.31 -10.59
C GLY A 76 -18.33 20.55 -12.10
N LEU A 77 -17.43 19.92 -12.85
CA LEU A 77 -17.38 20.02 -14.31
C LEU A 77 -18.63 19.46 -14.97
N LYS A 78 -19.18 18.34 -14.49
CA LYS A 78 -20.46 17.80 -14.99
C LYS A 78 -21.61 18.77 -14.74
N MET A 79 -21.66 19.39 -13.57
CA MET A 79 -22.69 20.38 -13.26
C MET A 79 -22.56 21.63 -14.14
N GLU A 80 -21.34 22.09 -14.42
CA GLU A 80 -21.10 23.20 -15.34
C GLU A 80 -21.45 22.83 -16.78
N GLN A 81 -21.10 21.63 -17.24
CA GLN A 81 -21.50 21.12 -18.55
C GLN A 81 -23.02 21.08 -18.66
N LEU A 82 -23.72 20.53 -17.66
CA LEU A 82 -25.19 20.48 -17.64
C LEU A 82 -25.81 21.87 -17.70
N LYS A 83 -25.26 22.84 -16.94
CA LYS A 83 -25.70 24.23 -16.99
C LYS A 83 -25.49 24.84 -18.38
N ASN A 84 -24.38 24.58 -19.03
CA ASN A 84 -24.09 25.15 -20.35
C ASN A 84 -24.82 24.41 -21.49
N SER A 85 -25.21 23.15 -21.29
CA SER A 85 -25.91 22.35 -22.31
C SER A 85 -27.43 22.39 -22.21
N SER A 86 -28.01 22.88 -21.11
CA SER A 86 -29.46 22.96 -21.01
C SER A 86 -29.99 24.04 -21.97
N ILE A 87 -30.96 23.66 -22.80
CA ILE A 87 -31.56 24.55 -23.80
C ILE A 87 -32.09 25.83 -23.16
N THR A 88 -32.73 25.71 -21.99
CA THR A 88 -33.21 26.85 -21.20
C THR A 88 -32.10 27.81 -20.78
N ASN A 89 -30.95 27.32 -20.29
CA ASN A 89 -29.85 28.22 -19.94
C ASN A 89 -29.18 28.81 -21.18
N ILE A 90 -29.13 28.08 -22.30
CA ILE A 90 -28.60 28.59 -23.56
C ILE A 90 -29.48 29.76 -24.04
N GLU A 91 -30.80 29.58 -24.02
CA GLU A 91 -31.78 30.62 -24.39
C GLU A 91 -31.71 31.83 -23.46
N GLU A 92 -31.68 31.61 -22.14
CA GLU A 92 -31.62 32.67 -21.15
C GLU A 92 -30.30 33.47 -21.25
N ASN A 93 -29.17 32.78 -21.44
CA ASN A 93 -27.85 33.40 -21.58
C ASN A 93 -27.72 34.13 -22.94
N ALA A 94 -28.31 33.62 -24.02
CA ALA A 94 -28.39 34.33 -25.30
C ALA A 94 -29.24 35.60 -25.19
N LYS A 95 -30.36 35.53 -24.45
CA LYS A 95 -31.21 36.69 -24.21
C LYS A 95 -30.54 37.74 -23.33
N GLU A 96 -29.94 37.35 -22.22
CA GLU A 96 -29.33 38.29 -21.27
C GLU A 96 -27.98 38.87 -21.74
N LYS A 97 -27.10 38.05 -22.32
CA LYS A 97 -25.74 38.52 -22.67
C LYS A 97 -25.60 38.99 -24.10
N LEU A 98 -26.36 38.41 -25.02
CA LEU A 98 -26.28 38.74 -26.44
C LEU A 98 -27.46 39.60 -26.91
N ASN A 99 -28.41 39.93 -26.02
CA ASN A 99 -29.67 40.60 -26.37
C ASN A 99 -30.37 39.91 -27.55
N MET A 100 -30.26 38.59 -27.64
CA MET A 100 -30.94 37.80 -28.66
C MET A 100 -32.37 37.53 -28.21
N ASP A 101 -33.35 37.99 -28.98
CA ASP A 101 -34.76 37.64 -28.78
C ASP A 101 -35.27 36.80 -29.95
N TYR A 102 -36.30 36.00 -29.70
CA TYR A 102 -36.90 35.18 -30.75
C TYR A 102 -37.51 36.10 -31.83
N PRO A 103 -37.27 35.85 -33.12
CA PRO A 103 -37.83 36.68 -34.19
C PRO A 103 -39.36 36.57 -34.24
N ASN A 104 -40.01 37.71 -34.45
CA ASN A 104 -41.46 37.77 -34.62
C ASN A 104 -41.87 37.18 -35.98
N GLU A 105 -43.14 36.80 -36.14
CA GLU A 105 -43.64 36.23 -37.41
C GLU A 105 -43.35 37.10 -38.64
N SER A 106 -43.33 38.42 -38.48
CA SER A 106 -42.99 39.37 -39.55
C SER A 106 -41.50 39.36 -39.95
N GLN A 107 -40.63 38.83 -39.11
CA GLN A 107 -39.19 38.70 -39.34
C GLN A 107 -38.81 37.30 -39.84
N MET A 108 -39.73 36.33 -39.80
CA MET A 108 -39.51 34.98 -40.27
C MET A 108 -39.85 34.86 -41.77
N ARG A 109 -38.93 34.30 -42.56
CA ARG A 109 -39.17 33.94 -43.97
C ARG A 109 -38.82 32.47 -44.18
N TYR A 110 -39.82 31.68 -44.56
CA TYR A 110 -39.63 30.28 -44.92
C TYR A 110 -38.98 30.19 -46.31
N VAL A 111 -37.93 29.39 -46.42
CA VAL A 111 -37.23 29.13 -47.68
C VAL A 111 -37.56 27.70 -48.08
N ASP A 112 -38.14 27.52 -49.26
CA ASP A 112 -38.43 26.19 -49.80
C ASP A 112 -37.13 25.61 -50.40
N LEU A 113 -36.72 24.44 -49.92
CA LEU A 113 -35.44 23.80 -50.31
C LEU A 113 -35.57 22.92 -51.56
N ASN A 114 -36.76 22.91 -52.19
CA ASN A 114 -36.97 22.21 -53.44
C ASN A 114 -36.60 23.09 -54.64
N SER A 115 -35.32 23.06 -55.02
CA SER A 115 -34.84 23.45 -56.36
C SER A 115 -33.93 22.39 -56.95
#